data_AF-V4KRG0-F1
#
_entry.id   AF-V4KRG0-F1
#
_cell.length_a   1.000
_cell.length_b   1.000
_cell.length_c   1.000
_cell.angle_alpha   90.00
_cell.angle_beta   90.00
_cell.angle_gamma   90.00
#
_symmetry.space_group_name_H-M   'P 1'
#
loop_
_entity.id
_entity.type
_entity.pdbx_description
1 polymer ?
#
loop_
_entity_poly.entity_id
_entity_poly.type
_entity_poly.pdbx_seq_one_letter_code
_entity_poly.pdbx_strand_id
1 'polypeptide(L)'
;MINSSKKNSISIFWAMFTIFIVVVSLISSEALQQNRELFSVTGPLMRVTIINKNNYILGVHCKSGDKDIGFRDLKKDDSYAWKFHVIFFNTTLYFCGFNQREVNKGVFDIYEAIRDFTRCKKCTWNAEIDGIYGYSENPQPASLYYKWLK
;
A
#
# COMPACT_ATOMS: atom_id res chain seq x y z
N MET A 1 -5.26 -45.48 53.09
CA MET A 1 -5.06 -44.26 53.90
C MET A 1 -3.81 -43.52 53.41
N ILE A 2 -3.96 -42.35 52.79
CA ILE A 2 -2.81 -41.54 52.32
C ILE A 2 -2.27 -40.76 53.54
N ASN A 3 -1.00 -41.01 53.91
CA ASN A 3 -0.34 -40.37 55.06
C ASN A 3 -0.25 -38.83 54.90
N SER A 4 -0.32 -38.10 56.02
CA SER A 4 -0.27 -36.63 56.10
C SER A 4 0.88 -36.02 55.30
N SER A 5 2.07 -36.64 55.32
CA SER A 5 3.23 -36.21 54.52
C SER A 5 2.99 -36.31 53.00
N LYS A 6 2.30 -37.35 52.51
CA LYS A 6 1.94 -37.48 51.08
C LYS A 6 0.84 -36.50 50.68
N LYS A 7 -0.13 -36.21 51.56
CA LYS A 7 -1.16 -35.16 51.31
C LYS A 7 -0.52 -33.78 51.22
N ASN A 8 0.44 -33.46 52.11
CA ASN A 8 1.18 -32.21 52.07
C ASN A 8 2.06 -32.12 50.81
N SER A 9 2.72 -33.20 50.43
CA SER A 9 3.51 -33.25 49.19
C SER A 9 2.66 -33.03 47.93
N ILE A 10 1.47 -33.64 47.86
CA ILE A 10 0.51 -33.43 46.76
C ILE A 10 -0.01 -31.98 46.79
N SER A 11 -0.34 -31.44 47.96
CA SER A 11 -0.80 -30.05 48.11
C SER A 11 0.26 -29.04 47.69
N ILE A 12 1.53 -29.28 48.04
CA ILE A 12 2.67 -28.45 47.63
C ILE A 12 2.85 -28.55 46.12
N PHE A 13 2.74 -29.74 45.54
CA PHE A 13 2.83 -29.92 44.09
C PHE A 13 1.75 -29.13 43.33
N TRP A 14 0.50 -29.19 43.78
CA TRP A 14 -0.59 -28.40 43.18
C TRP A 14 -0.38 -26.90 43.35
N ALA A 15 0.09 -26.45 44.52
CA ALA A 15 0.41 -25.04 44.75
C ALA A 15 1.56 -24.55 43.86
N MET A 16 2.60 -25.37 43.66
CA MET A 16 3.71 -25.02 42.75
C MET A 16 3.24 -24.99 41.28
N PHE A 17 2.34 -25.90 40.90
CA PHE A 17 1.75 -25.93 39.55
C PHE A 17 0.87 -24.71 39.28
N THR A 18 0.03 -24.28 40.24
CA THR A 18 -0.79 -23.08 40.08
C THR A 18 0.05 -21.81 40.03
N ILE A 19 1.11 -21.71 40.85
CA ILE A 19 2.05 -20.58 40.80
C ILE A 19 2.73 -20.52 39.42
N PHE A 20 3.15 -21.67 38.87
CA PHE A 20 3.74 -21.72 37.53
C PHE A 20 2.78 -21.24 36.45
N ILE A 21 1.51 -21.66 36.47
CA ILE A 21 0.49 -21.20 35.52
C ILE A 21 0.28 -19.68 35.62
N VAL A 22 0.19 -19.14 36.84
CA VAL A 22 0.01 -17.69 37.06
C VAL A 22 1.21 -16.92 36.55
N VAL A 23 2.43 -17.39 36.81
CA VAL A 23 3.67 -16.76 36.31
C VAL A 23 3.74 -16.82 34.78
N VAL A 24 3.43 -17.95 34.15
CA VAL A 24 3.35 -18.06 32.68
C VAL A 24 2.28 -17.12 32.10
N SER A 25 1.13 -17.00 32.77
CA SER A 25 0.06 -16.10 32.34
C SER A 25 0.49 -14.63 32.46
N LEU A 26 1.19 -14.25 33.53
CA LEU A 26 1.73 -12.91 33.73
C LEU A 26 2.84 -12.59 32.72
N ILE A 27 3.78 -13.50 32.47
CA ILE A 27 4.83 -13.35 31.43
C ILE A 27 4.18 -13.25 30.05
N SER A 28 3.13 -14.04 29.77
CA SER A 28 2.40 -13.95 28.50
C SER A 28 1.65 -12.62 28.38
N SER A 29 1.16 -12.04 29.48
CA SER A 29 0.51 -10.73 29.51
C SER A 29 1.49 -9.59 29.28
N GLU A 30 2.70 -9.67 29.87
CA GLU A 30 3.80 -8.73 29.65
C GLU A 30 4.33 -8.84 28.21
N ALA A 31 4.47 -10.07 27.68
CA ALA A 31 4.82 -10.32 26.29
C ALA A 31 3.71 -9.87 25.31
N LEU A 32 2.44 -9.96 25.69
CA LEU A 32 1.29 -9.42 24.95
C LEU A 32 1.29 -7.90 24.91
N GLN A 33 1.82 -7.23 25.94
CA GLN A 33 1.89 -5.78 26.01
C GLN A 33 3.11 -5.21 25.27
N GLN A 34 4.21 -5.96 25.19
CA GLN A 34 5.41 -5.58 24.45
C GLN A 34 5.29 -5.76 22.93
N ASN A 35 4.19 -6.37 22.44
CA ASN A 35 3.92 -6.56 21.01
C ASN A 35 2.77 -5.70 20.46
N ARG A 36 2.49 -4.55 21.10
CA ARG A 36 1.71 -3.45 20.49
C ARG A 36 2.61 -2.30 20.02
N GLU A 37 3.81 -2.62 19.56
CA GLU A 37 4.31 -1.98 18.34
C GLU A 37 3.56 -2.67 17.19
N LEU A 38 2.42 -2.12 16.81
CA LEU A 38 1.78 -2.41 15.55
C LEU A 38 2.80 -2.08 14.46
N PHE A 39 3.59 -3.08 14.06
CA PHE A 39 4.41 -3.11 12.86
C PHE A 39 3.69 -2.28 11.81
N SER A 40 4.21 -1.10 11.46
CA SER A 40 3.52 -0.06 10.67
C SER A 40 2.63 -0.67 9.58
N VAL A 41 1.36 -0.98 9.89
CA VAL A 41 0.51 -1.78 8.99
C VAL A 41 0.28 -0.99 7.70
N THR A 42 0.30 0.33 7.83
CA THR A 42 0.33 1.29 6.75
C THR A 42 1.76 1.76 6.52
N GLY A 43 2.32 1.44 5.36
CA GLY A 43 3.58 2.03 4.87
C GLY A 43 3.42 3.52 4.52
N PRO A 44 4.41 4.12 3.84
CA PRO A 44 4.40 5.55 3.55
C PRO A 44 3.16 5.98 2.76
N LEU A 45 2.72 7.22 3.01
CA LEU A 45 1.65 7.85 2.24
C LEU A 45 2.20 8.27 0.88
N MET A 46 1.64 7.66 -0.16
CA MET A 46 1.95 7.95 -1.56
C MET A 46 0.90 8.88 -2.15
N ARG A 47 1.30 9.67 -3.15
CA ARG A 47 0.41 10.45 -4.01
C ARG A 47 0.76 10.18 -5.46
N VAL A 48 -0.25 9.80 -6.24
CA VAL A 48 -0.15 9.73 -7.71
C VAL A 48 -0.91 10.92 -8.28
N THR A 49 -0.32 11.56 -9.30
CA THR A 49 -0.91 12.67 -10.04
C THR A 49 -0.69 12.44 -11.53
N ILE A 50 -1.77 12.43 -12.31
CA ILE A 50 -1.75 12.44 -13.77
C ILE A 50 -2.12 13.85 -14.21
N ILE A 51 -1.33 14.46 -15.09
CA ILE A 51 -1.57 15.79 -15.64
C ILE A 51 -1.72 15.66 -17.16
N ASN A 52 -2.79 16.20 -17.72
CA ASN A 52 -2.97 16.22 -19.16
C ASN A 52 -2.23 17.42 -19.77
N LYS A 53 -1.18 17.18 -20.55
CA LYS A 53 -0.44 18.21 -21.30
C LYS A 53 -0.84 18.29 -22.76
N ASN A 54 -1.77 17.45 -23.20
CA ASN A 54 -2.32 17.52 -24.53
C ASN A 54 -3.25 18.73 -24.70
N ASN A 55 -3.42 19.16 -25.96
CA ASN A 55 -4.39 20.19 -26.33
C ASN A 55 -5.83 19.63 -26.52
N TYR A 56 -6.08 18.38 -26.14
CA TYR A 56 -7.40 17.73 -26.23
C TYR A 56 -7.84 17.21 -24.85
N ILE A 57 -9.15 16.96 -24.69
CA ILE A 57 -9.70 16.35 -23.48
C ILE A 57 -9.31 14.87 -23.44
N LEU A 58 -8.63 14.48 -22.36
CA LEU A 58 -8.19 13.12 -22.11
C LEU A 58 -9.09 12.48 -21.06
N GLY A 59 -9.81 11.43 -21.45
CA GLY A 59 -10.54 10.57 -20.51
C GLY A 59 -9.56 9.63 -19.82
N VAL A 60 -9.70 9.49 -18.50
CA VAL A 60 -8.83 8.66 -17.65
C VAL A 60 -9.68 7.85 -16.68
N HIS A 61 -9.61 6.52 -16.73
CA HIS A 61 -10.26 5.62 -15.78
C HIS A 61 -9.22 4.81 -15.03
N CYS A 62 -9.13 4.96 -13.71
CA CYS A 62 -8.13 4.24 -12.90
C CYS A 62 -8.75 3.19 -11.98
N LYS A 63 -8.04 2.09 -11.77
CA LYS A 63 -8.43 0.97 -10.88
C LYS A 63 -7.22 0.40 -10.15
N SER A 64 -7.50 -0.34 -9.07
CA SER A 64 -6.50 -1.12 -8.31
C SER A 64 -7.17 -2.39 -7.78
N GLY A 65 -6.86 -3.55 -8.38
CA GLY A 65 -7.62 -4.78 -8.12
C GLY A 65 -9.12 -4.56 -8.34
N ASP A 66 -9.94 -4.90 -7.36
CA ASP A 66 -11.40 -4.69 -7.38
C ASP A 66 -11.83 -3.26 -7.05
N LYS A 67 -10.89 -2.39 -6.63
CA LYS A 67 -11.17 -1.00 -6.26
C LYS A 67 -11.18 -0.11 -7.49
N ASP A 68 -12.36 0.40 -7.84
CA ASP A 68 -12.51 1.47 -8.83
C ASP A 68 -12.18 2.84 -8.21
N ILE A 69 -11.27 3.59 -8.83
CA ILE A 69 -10.92 4.96 -8.42
C ILE A 69 -11.78 5.99 -9.15
N GLY A 70 -12.34 5.61 -10.29
CA GLY A 70 -13.28 6.40 -11.08
C GLY A 70 -12.72 6.88 -12.42
N PHE A 71 -13.64 7.46 -13.18
CA PHE A 71 -13.37 8.11 -14.46
C PHE A 71 -13.32 9.64 -14.30
N ARG A 72 -12.41 10.29 -15.01
CA ARG A 72 -12.39 11.75 -15.18
C ARG A 72 -11.99 12.15 -16.60
N ASP A 73 -12.65 13.17 -17.11
CA ASP A 73 -12.20 13.94 -18.25
C ASP A 73 -11.26 15.07 -17.79
N LEU A 74 -10.07 15.12 -18.37
CA LEU A 74 -9.05 16.13 -18.08
C LEU A 74 -8.88 17.07 -19.27
N LYS A 75 -9.16 18.35 -19.09
CA LYS A 75 -8.78 19.37 -20.07
C LYS A 75 -7.26 19.57 -20.04
N LYS A 76 -6.75 20.39 -20.95
CA LYS A 76 -5.34 20.80 -20.91
C LYS A 76 -5.01 21.39 -19.54
N ASP A 77 -3.91 20.92 -18.96
CA ASP A 77 -3.36 21.26 -17.65
C ASP A 77 -4.21 20.84 -16.44
N ASP A 78 -5.35 20.17 -16.64
CA ASP A 78 -6.08 19.51 -15.56
C ASP A 78 -5.31 18.31 -15.01
N SER A 79 -5.58 17.96 -13.75
CA SER A 79 -4.96 16.82 -13.09
C SER A 79 -5.96 15.89 -12.42
N TYR A 80 -5.61 14.60 -12.39
CA TYR A 80 -6.28 13.56 -11.63
C TYR A 80 -5.31 12.98 -10.61
N ALA A 81 -5.62 13.11 -9.33
CA ALA A 81 -4.76 12.66 -8.26
C ALA A 81 -5.52 11.93 -7.15
N TRP A 82 -4.82 10.99 -6.51
CA TRP A 82 -5.29 10.30 -5.31
C TRP A 82 -4.11 9.99 -4.38
N LYS A 83 -4.43 9.62 -3.15
CA LYS A 83 -3.46 9.21 -2.13
C LYS A 83 -3.79 7.82 -1.60
N PHE A 84 -2.77 7.08 -1.21
CA PHE A 84 -2.89 5.78 -0.60
C PHE A 84 -1.67 5.47 0.25
N HIS A 85 -1.80 4.55 1.20
CA HIS A 85 -0.67 3.99 1.93
C HIS A 85 -0.23 2.69 1.25
N VAL A 86 1.07 2.49 1.09
CA VAL A 86 1.60 1.21 0.60
C VAL A 86 1.44 0.16 1.69
N ILE A 87 0.87 -1.00 1.38
CA ILE A 87 0.80 -2.12 2.33
C ILE A 87 2.17 -2.81 2.32
N PHE A 88 2.67 -3.25 3.48
CA PHE A 88 4.06 -3.70 3.68
C PHE A 88 4.53 -4.82 2.72
N PHE A 89 3.61 -5.54 2.08
CA PHE A 89 3.94 -6.55 1.08
C PHE A 89 4.26 -6.00 -0.32
N ASN A 90 4.27 -4.67 -0.51
CA ASN A 90 4.69 -3.99 -1.75
C ASN A 90 4.03 -4.55 -3.04
N THR A 91 2.75 -4.95 -2.94
CA THR A 91 1.94 -5.50 -4.06
C THR A 91 0.98 -4.49 -4.67
N THR A 92 1.00 -3.23 -4.22
CA THR A 92 0.05 -2.21 -4.68
C THR A 92 0.27 -1.88 -6.16
N LEU A 93 -0.79 -2.06 -6.96
CA LEU A 93 -0.83 -1.72 -8.38
C LEU A 93 -2.01 -0.79 -8.67
N TYR A 94 -1.78 0.30 -9.36
CA TYR A 94 -2.81 1.14 -9.98
C TYR A 94 -2.57 1.20 -11.48
N PHE A 95 -3.58 0.79 -12.24
CA PHE A 95 -3.57 0.89 -13.70
C PHE A 95 -4.68 1.84 -14.15
N CYS A 96 -4.44 2.55 -15.25
CA CYS A 96 -5.39 3.49 -15.81
C CYS A 96 -5.54 3.29 -17.32
N GLY A 97 -6.78 3.31 -17.78
CA GLY A 97 -7.14 3.42 -19.19
C GLY A 97 -7.22 4.87 -19.62
N PHE A 98 -6.76 5.14 -20.83
CA PHE A 98 -6.71 6.47 -21.43
C PHE A 98 -7.46 6.49 -22.75
N ASN A 99 -8.28 7.50 -22.97
CA ASN A 99 -9.00 7.67 -24.22
C ASN A 99 -9.08 9.15 -24.64
N GLN A 100 -9.01 9.38 -25.95
CA GLN A 100 -9.31 10.66 -26.56
C GLN A 100 -10.63 10.51 -27.29
N ARG A 101 -11.74 10.93 -26.68
CA ARG A 101 -13.11 10.60 -27.15
C ARG A 101 -13.24 9.08 -27.35
N GLU A 102 -13.56 8.61 -28.56
CA GLU A 102 -13.67 7.19 -28.90
C GLU A 102 -12.32 6.50 -29.18
N VAL A 103 -11.21 7.25 -29.26
CA VAL A 103 -9.89 6.68 -29.55
C VAL A 103 -9.23 6.16 -28.28
N ASN A 104 -9.07 4.85 -28.18
CA ASN A 104 -8.33 4.22 -27.09
C ASN A 104 -6.83 4.51 -27.21
N LYS A 105 -6.23 5.09 -26.16
CA LYS A 105 -4.80 5.40 -26.08
C LYS A 105 -4.00 4.33 -25.33
N GLY A 106 -4.66 3.40 -24.66
CA GLY A 106 -4.07 2.28 -23.95
C GLY A 106 -4.41 2.22 -22.47
N VAL A 107 -4.01 1.12 -21.84
CA VAL A 107 -4.10 0.88 -20.40
C VAL A 107 -2.70 0.67 -19.87
N PHE A 108 -2.32 1.40 -18.82
CA PHE A 108 -0.95 1.40 -18.31
C PHE A 108 -0.90 1.39 -16.79
N ASP A 109 0.16 0.78 -16.26
CA ASP A 109 0.42 0.73 -14.82
C ASP A 109 1.03 2.06 -14.36
N ILE A 110 0.16 2.95 -13.86
CA ILE A 110 0.53 4.30 -13.41
C ILE A 110 1.19 4.27 -12.04
N TYR A 111 0.90 3.26 -11.21
CA TYR A 111 1.70 3.00 -10.02
C TYR A 111 1.91 1.51 -9.85
N GLU A 112 3.16 1.09 -9.75
CA GLU A 112 3.55 -0.27 -9.42
C GLU A 112 4.51 -0.21 -8.24
N ALA A 113 4.14 -0.83 -7.12
CA ALA A 113 4.90 -0.74 -5.88
C ALA A 113 6.37 -1.19 -6.03
N ILE A 114 6.66 -2.23 -6.80
CA ILE A 114 8.03 -2.69 -7.06
C ILE A 114 8.87 -1.61 -7.76
N ARG A 115 8.28 -0.91 -8.75
CA ARG A 115 8.95 0.12 -9.54
C ARG A 115 9.02 1.47 -8.82
N ASP A 116 7.95 1.83 -8.11
CA ASP A 116 7.70 3.22 -7.72
C ASP A 116 7.97 3.53 -6.26
N PHE A 117 7.99 2.50 -5.39
CA PHE A 117 8.17 2.68 -3.95
C PHE A 117 9.43 3.49 -3.59
N THR A 118 10.54 3.23 -4.27
CA THR A 118 11.80 3.94 -4.09
C THR A 118 11.97 5.12 -5.06
N ARG A 119 11.23 5.14 -6.17
CA ARG A 119 11.31 6.17 -7.22
C ARG A 119 10.68 7.49 -6.77
N CYS A 120 9.53 7.42 -6.10
CA CYS A 120 8.75 8.60 -5.74
C CYS A 120 7.75 8.32 -4.62
N LYS A 121 7.59 9.25 -3.68
CA LYS A 121 6.42 9.37 -2.80
C LYS A 121 5.34 10.25 -3.43
N LYS A 122 5.76 11.23 -4.24
CA LYS A 122 4.89 12.05 -5.11
C LYS A 122 5.15 11.70 -6.57
N CYS A 123 4.41 10.71 -7.08
CA CYS A 123 4.57 10.20 -8.43
C CYS A 123 3.72 11.03 -9.41
N THR A 124 4.38 11.93 -10.13
CA THR A 124 3.75 12.75 -11.17
C THR A 124 3.95 12.12 -12.54
N TRP A 125 2.87 12.13 -13.32
CA TRP A 125 2.81 11.63 -14.69
C TRP A 125 2.24 12.71 -15.61
N ASN A 126 2.93 13.03 -16.71
CA ASN A 126 2.36 13.86 -17.77
C ASN A 126 1.88 12.98 -18.91
N ALA A 127 0.62 13.17 -19.31
CA ALA A 127 0.11 12.66 -20.57
C ALA A 127 0.40 13.69 -21.66
N GLU A 128 1.29 13.35 -22.58
CA GLU A 128 1.74 14.19 -23.69
C GLU A 128 1.28 13.60 -25.03
N ILE A 129 1.74 14.17 -26.15
CA ILE A 129 1.23 13.83 -27.48
C ILE A 129 1.59 12.40 -27.93
N ASP A 130 2.72 11.88 -27.46
CA ASP A 130 3.28 10.58 -27.84
C ASP A 130 3.17 9.52 -26.74
N GLY A 131 2.88 9.91 -25.49
CA GLY A 131 2.73 8.97 -24.40
C GLY A 131 2.65 9.55 -23.00
N ILE A 132 2.93 8.69 -22.01
CA ILE A 132 2.98 9.00 -20.59
C ILE A 132 4.43 9.15 -20.14
N TYR A 133 4.75 10.31 -19.57
CA TYR A 133 6.05 10.63 -18.97
C TYR A 133 5.99 10.59 -17.45
N GLY A 134 6.94 9.93 -16.81
CA GLY A 134 7.05 9.81 -15.35
C GLY A 134 8.23 10.57 -14.77
N TYR A 135 8.03 11.23 -13.64
CA TYR A 135 9.07 11.99 -12.91
C TYR A 135 9.56 11.23 -11.66
N SER A 136 10.84 11.39 -11.32
CA SER A 136 11.46 10.89 -10.09
C SER A 136 11.68 12.02 -9.08
N GLU A 137 11.85 11.70 -7.79
CA GLU A 137 11.99 12.71 -6.73
C GLU A 137 13.30 13.52 -6.77
N ASN A 138 14.38 12.92 -7.29
CA ASN A 138 15.59 13.67 -7.62
C ASN A 138 15.40 14.33 -8.98
N PRO A 139 15.76 15.62 -9.17
CA PRO A 139 15.53 16.33 -10.42
C PRO A 139 16.24 15.61 -11.56
N GLN A 140 15.47 14.84 -12.29
CA GLN A 140 15.84 14.16 -13.52
C GLN A 140 14.81 14.57 -14.58
N PRO A 141 15.21 14.60 -15.87
CA PRO A 141 14.26 14.80 -16.94
C PRO A 141 13.15 13.74 -16.86
N ALA A 142 11.93 14.12 -17.23
CA ALA A 142 10.82 13.19 -17.34
C ALA A 142 11.20 12.08 -18.33
N SER A 143 10.96 10.82 -17.96
CA SER A 143 11.21 9.67 -18.85
C SER A 143 9.91 9.22 -19.47
N LEU A 144 9.90 8.91 -20.76
CA LEU A 144 8.76 8.28 -21.44
C LEU A 144 8.65 6.82 -20.98
N TYR A 145 7.58 6.47 -20.26
CA TYR A 145 7.33 5.10 -19.80
C TYR A 145 6.45 4.32 -20.77
N TYR A 146 5.43 4.98 -21.32
CA TYR A 146 4.43 4.33 -22.14
C TYR A 146 4.14 5.15 -23.39
N LYS A 147 4.16 4.52 -24.55
CA LYS A 147 3.69 5.13 -25.80
C LYS A 147 2.21 4.86 -25.96
N TRP A 148 1.50 5.83 -26.52
CA TRP A 148 0.11 5.60 -26.89
C TRP A 148 -0.04 4.47 -27.90
N LEU A 149 -1.18 3.78 -27.83
CA LEU A 149 -1.64 2.92 -28.91
C LEU A 149 -1.91 3.79 -30.16
N LYS A 150 -1.59 3.22 -31.32
CA LYS A 150 -1.81 3.85 -32.63
C LYS A 150 -3.26 3.71 -33.05
#